data_AF-A0A2A5CKZ7-F1
#
_entry.id   AF-A0A2A5CKZ7-F1
#
_cell.length_a   1.000
_cell.length_b   1.000
_cell.length_c   1.000
_cell.angle_alpha   90.00
_cell.angle_beta   90.00
_cell.angle_gamma   90.00
#
_symmetry.space_group_name_H-M   'P 1'
#
loop_
_entity.id
_entity.type
_entity.pdbx_description
1 polymer ?
#
loop_
_entity_poly.entity_id
_entity_poly.type
_entity_poly.pdbx_seq_one_letter_code
_entity_poly.pdbx_strand_id
1 'polypeptide(L)'
;MPQQKHVLTHRLGIVVSGDETWARGVLESLYNALAPGRTLWLTDQLPGYASQNDQLVNRSGVPALLGSESGMLIVDGFRGLNPDAVAGLAGTVCKGGA
;
A
#
# COMPACT_ATOMS: atom_id res chain seq x y z
N MET A 1 -8.92 -13.74 29.44
CA MET A 1 -8.11 -14.61 28.56
C MET A 1 -7.51 -13.72 27.48
N PRO A 2 -6.19 -13.61 27.31
CA PRO A 2 -5.64 -12.80 26.24
C PRO A 2 -5.82 -13.54 24.90
N GLN A 3 -6.51 -12.93 23.96
CA GLN A 3 -6.59 -13.39 22.57
C GLN A 3 -5.19 -13.32 21.96
N GLN A 4 -4.67 -14.48 21.54
CA GLN A 4 -3.40 -14.59 20.83
C GLN A 4 -3.54 -13.95 19.45
N LYS A 5 -3.11 -12.69 19.31
CA LYS A 5 -2.97 -12.03 18.00
C LYS A 5 -1.97 -12.85 17.18
N HIS A 6 -2.44 -13.44 16.09
CA HIS A 6 -1.56 -14.09 15.13
C HIS A 6 -0.65 -12.99 14.54
N VAL A 7 0.61 -12.95 14.99
CA VAL A 7 1.56 -11.96 14.48
C VAL A 7 1.98 -12.43 13.10
N LEU A 8 1.37 -11.87 12.06
CA LEU A 8 1.80 -12.09 10.68
C LEU A 8 3.27 -11.68 10.58
N THR A 9 4.14 -12.65 10.27
CA THR A 9 5.58 -12.42 10.18
C THR A 9 6.06 -12.11 8.78
N HIS A 10 5.18 -12.25 7.80
CA HIS A 10 5.47 -12.05 6.39
C HIS A 10 4.76 -10.81 5.88
N ARG A 11 5.28 -10.23 4.80
CA ARG A 11 4.59 -9.20 4.02
C ARG A 11 3.59 -9.89 3.10
N LEU A 12 2.38 -9.35 2.99
CA LEU A 12 1.31 -9.89 2.19
C LEU A 12 1.26 -9.20 0.82
N GLY A 13 1.56 -9.91 -0.26
CA GLY A 13 1.32 -9.40 -1.61
C GLY A 13 -0.12 -9.65 -2.05
N ILE A 14 -0.85 -8.59 -2.40
CA ILE A 14 -2.21 -8.67 -2.95
C ILE A 14 -2.20 -8.07 -4.36
N VAL A 15 -2.79 -8.80 -5.31
CA VAL A 15 -3.01 -8.30 -6.68
C VAL A 15 -4.51 -8.28 -6.95
N VAL A 16 -5.05 -7.10 -7.23
CA VAL A 16 -6.42 -6.93 -7.70
C VAL A 16 -6.37 -6.70 -9.20
N SER A 17 -6.99 -7.59 -9.97
CA SER A 17 -6.97 -7.56 -11.44
C SER A 17 -8.38 -7.76 -11.98
N GLY A 18 -8.79 -6.90 -12.91
CA GLY A 18 -10.13 -6.88 -13.48
C GLY A 18 -10.44 -5.52 -14.09
N ASP A 19 -11.73 -5.24 -14.25
CA ASP A 19 -12.21 -3.90 -14.59
C ASP A 19 -11.73 -2.86 -13.56
N GLU A 20 -11.35 -1.67 -14.02
CA GLU A 20 -10.77 -0.63 -13.18
C GLU A 20 -11.74 -0.15 -12.09
N THR A 21 -13.02 0.03 -12.43
CA THR A 21 -14.03 0.48 -11.47
C THR A 21 -14.27 -0.58 -10.41
N TRP A 22 -14.39 -1.84 -10.83
CA TRP A 22 -14.50 -2.97 -9.92
C TRP A 22 -13.27 -3.09 -9.01
N ALA A 23 -12.06 -3.00 -9.57
CA ALA A 23 -10.81 -3.12 -8.83
C ALA A 23 -10.66 -2.01 -7.77
N ARG A 24 -11.06 -0.78 -8.09
CA ARG A 24 -11.08 0.35 -7.14
C ARG A 24 -12.05 0.08 -5.98
N GLY A 25 -13.23 -0.50 -6.24
CA GLY A 25 -14.17 -0.89 -5.17
C GLY A 25 -13.66 -2.03 -4.27
N VAL A 26 -12.96 -3.01 -4.85
CA VAL A 26 -12.29 -4.07 -4.08
C VAL A 26 -11.16 -3.50 -3.24
N LEU A 27 -10.35 -2.59 -3.79
CA LEU A 27 -9.27 -1.92 -3.09
C LEU A 27 -9.78 -1.12 -1.88
N GLU A 28 -10.87 -0.36 -2.02
CA GLU A 28 -11.51 0.35 -0.91
C GLU A 28 -11.93 -0.61 0.21
N SER A 29 -12.57 -1.72 -0.15
CA SER A 29 -13.00 -2.74 0.82
C SER A 29 -11.81 -3.37 1.56
N LEU A 30 -10.73 -3.68 0.83
CA LEU A 30 -9.50 -4.24 1.40
C LEU A 30 -8.79 -3.25 2.30
N TYR A 31 -8.64 -2.00 1.86
CA TYR A 31 -8.00 -0.93 2.63
C TYR A 31 -8.70 -0.74 3.98
N ASN A 32 -10.04 -0.68 3.97
CA ASN A 32 -10.84 -0.54 5.18
C ASN A 32 -10.74 -1.76 6.10
N ALA A 33 -10.69 -2.98 5.55
CA ALA A 33 -10.57 -4.21 6.32
C ALA A 33 -9.18 -4.38 6.96
N LEU A 34 -8.13 -3.96 6.27
CA LEU A 34 -6.75 -4.03 6.74
C LEU A 34 -6.40 -2.89 7.72
N ALA A 35 -7.12 -1.76 7.63
CA ALA A 35 -6.95 -0.57 8.46
C ALA A 35 -5.46 -0.21 8.70
N PRO A 36 -4.69 0.01 7.62
CA PRO A 36 -3.26 0.24 7.74
C PRO A 36 -2.96 1.54 8.50
N GLY A 37 -1.85 1.55 9.25
CA GLY A 37 -1.40 2.74 9.98
C GLY A 37 -0.90 3.85 9.05
N ARG A 38 0.24 3.61 8.38
CA ARG A 38 0.84 4.52 7.38
C ARG A 38 0.86 3.82 6.04
N THR A 39 0.20 4.41 5.04
CA THR A 39 0.12 3.87 3.67
C THR A 39 0.85 4.76 2.68
N LEU A 40 1.68 4.17 1.84
CA LEU A 40 2.31 4.85 0.71
C LEU A 40 1.51 4.53 -0.56
N TRP A 41 1.11 5.56 -1.28
CA TRP A 41 0.29 5.45 -2.49
C TRP A 41 1.12 5.83 -3.71
N LEU A 42 1.63 4.84 -4.44
CA LEU A 42 2.29 5.02 -5.73
C LEU A 42 1.24 5.11 -6.85
N THR A 43 0.62 6.28 -6.95
CA THR A 43 -0.46 6.62 -7.89
C THR A 43 -0.41 8.13 -8.18
N ASP A 44 -1.28 8.62 -9.06
CA ASP A 44 -1.35 10.04 -9.40
C ASP A 44 -2.27 10.83 -8.45
N GLN A 45 -3.22 10.16 -7.79
CA GLN A 45 -4.20 10.79 -6.92
C GLN A 45 -4.60 9.90 -5.74
N LEU A 46 -4.80 10.51 -4.57
CA LEU A 46 -5.37 9.80 -3.42
C LEU A 46 -6.89 9.66 -3.59
N PRO A 47 -7.46 8.48 -3.32
CA PRO A 47 -8.90 8.33 -3.27
C PRO A 47 -9.49 9.02 -2.03
N GLY A 48 -10.79 9.33 -2.06
CA GLY A 48 -11.47 10.03 -0.96
C GLY A 48 -11.55 9.26 0.37
N TYR A 49 -11.32 7.94 0.34
CA TYR A 49 -11.27 7.08 1.52
C TYR A 49 -9.85 6.94 2.11
N ALA A 50 -8.83 7.57 1.53
CA ALA A 50 -7.47 7.56 2.07
C ALA A 50 -7.42 8.26 3.44
N SER A 51 -6.58 7.73 4.33
CA SER A 51 -6.40 8.27 5.68
C SER A 51 -5.54 9.54 5.67
N GLN A 52 -5.64 10.36 6.72
CA GLN A 52 -4.77 11.54 6.91
C GLN A 52 -3.29 11.18 7.05
N ASN A 53 -2.98 9.95 7.47
CA ASN A 53 -1.61 9.45 7.58
C ASN A 53 -1.06 8.86 6.27
N ASP A 54 -1.88 8.85 5.22
CA ASP A 54 -1.48 8.33 3.93
C ASP A 54 -0.68 9.36 3.15
N GLN A 55 0.27 8.87 2.38
CA GLN A 55 1.18 9.70 1.61
C GLN A 55 1.09 9.35 0.14
N LEU A 56 0.73 10.32 -0.70
CA LEU A 56 0.88 10.23 -2.14
C LEU A 56 2.37 10.25 -2.48
N VAL A 57 2.82 9.28 -3.26
CA VAL A 57 4.20 9.14 -3.69
C VAL A 57 4.27 9.18 -5.21
N ASN A 58 4.92 10.20 -5.75
CA ASN A 58 5.30 10.22 -7.15
C ASN A 58 6.66 9.52 -7.35
N ARG A 59 6.99 9.18 -8.61
CA ARG A 59 8.24 8.48 -8.95
C ARG A 59 9.50 9.19 -8.43
N SER A 60 9.53 10.52 -8.49
CA SER A 60 10.66 11.34 -8.00
C SER A 60 10.80 11.38 -6.48
N GLY A 61 9.75 11.07 -5.73
CA GLY A 61 9.74 11.11 -4.27
C GLY A 61 10.25 9.84 -3.59
N VAL A 62 10.42 8.74 -4.34
CA VAL A 62 10.84 7.43 -3.80
C VAL A 62 12.16 7.49 -3.03
N PRO A 63 13.24 8.15 -3.51
CA PRO A 63 14.51 8.19 -2.78
C PRO A 63 14.41 8.81 -1.38
N ALA A 64 13.50 9.77 -1.19
CA ALA A 64 13.29 10.43 0.09
C ALA A 64 12.61 9.54 1.15
N LEU A 65 12.05 8.40 0.73
CA LEU A 65 11.33 7.45 1.60
C LEU A 65 12.17 6.22 1.95
N LEU A 66 13.36 6.09 1.36
CA LEU A 66 14.28 5.00 1.69
C LEU A 66 14.74 5.11 3.15
N GLY A 67 14.71 3.99 3.86
CA GLY A 67 14.98 3.93 5.31
C GLY A 67 13.80 4.35 6.19
N SER A 68 12.67 4.72 5.60
CA SER A 68 11.41 4.89 6.35
C SER A 68 10.59 3.59 6.39
N GLU A 69 9.63 3.55 7.30
CA GLU A 69 8.76 2.40 7.55
C GLU A 69 7.30 2.71 7.17
N SER A 70 6.63 1.76 6.52
CA SER A 70 5.21 1.83 6.16
C SER A 70 4.48 0.54 6.52
N GLY A 71 3.19 0.63 6.80
CA GLY A 71 2.33 -0.53 7.04
C GLY A 71 1.78 -1.11 5.74
N MET A 72 1.62 -0.26 4.71
CA MET A 72 1.07 -0.67 3.44
C MET A 72 1.65 0.12 2.26
N LEU A 73 1.83 -0.54 1.12
CA LEU A 73 2.16 0.07 -0.17
C LEU A 73 1.06 -0.25 -1.19
N ILE A 74 0.41 0.78 -1.72
CA ILE A 74 -0.56 0.66 -2.81
C ILE A 74 0.09 1.14 -4.10
N VAL A 75 0.04 0.29 -5.13
CA VAL A 75 0.59 0.58 -6.46
C VAL A 75 -0.55 0.58 -7.48
N ASP A 76 -0.75 1.69 -8.17
CA ASP A 76 -1.70 1.76 -9.27
C ASP A 76 -1.07 1.19 -10.55
N GLY A 77 -1.47 -0.03 -10.91
CA GLY A 77 -0.99 -0.72 -12.11
C GLY A 77 -1.69 -0.29 -13.42
N PHE A 78 -2.87 0.34 -13.36
CA PHE A 78 -3.64 0.67 -14.56
C PHE A 78 -2.97 1.73 -15.43
N ARG A 79 -2.14 2.58 -14.83
CA ARG A 79 -1.41 3.66 -15.52
C ARG A 79 0.06 3.33 -15.76
N GLY A 80 0.42 2.05 -15.60
CA GLY A 80 1.77 1.53 -15.80
C GLY A 80 2.60 1.47 -14.52
N LEU A 81 3.44 0.45 -14.45
CA LEU A 81 4.24 0.13 -13.26
C LEU A 81 5.70 0.53 -13.47
N ASN A 82 6.26 1.30 -12.53
CA ASN A 82 7.70 1.57 -12.49
C ASN A 82 8.37 0.55 -11.53
N PRO A 83 9.16 -0.41 -12.05
CA PRO A 83 9.71 -1.49 -11.23
C PRO A 83 10.68 -1.00 -10.16
N ASP A 84 11.46 0.05 -10.43
CA ASP A 84 12.41 0.61 -9.47
C ASP A 84 11.69 1.29 -8.30
N ALA A 85 10.62 2.04 -8.60
CA ALA A 85 9.79 2.68 -7.60
C ALA A 85 9.10 1.64 -6.71
N VAL A 86 8.55 0.59 -7.31
CA VAL A 86 7.92 -0.51 -6.57
C VAL A 86 8.94 -1.22 -5.68
N ALA A 87 10.11 -1.57 -6.21
CA ALA A 87 11.16 -2.24 -5.45
C ALA A 87 11.66 -1.38 -4.28
N GLY A 88 11.90 -0.08 -4.52
CA GLY A 88 12.32 0.87 -3.49
C GLY A 88 11.31 1.03 -2.37
N LEU A 89 10.02 1.17 -2.70
CA LEU A 89 8.96 1.34 -1.70
C LEU A 89 8.59 0.02 -1.01
N ALA A 90 8.67 -1.12 -1.68
CA ALA A 90 8.42 -2.42 -1.07
C ALA A 90 9.39 -2.72 0.08
N GLY A 91 10.60 -2.16 0.04
CA GLY A 91 11.57 -2.19 1.12
C GLY A 91 11.16 -1.44 2.38
N THR A 92 10.19 -0.51 2.29
CA THR A 92 9.68 0.25 3.44
C THR A 92 8.57 -0.49 4.20
N VAL A 93 7.95 -1.50 3.58
CA VAL A 93 6.81 -2.22 4.19
C VAL A 93 7.31 -3.10 5.33
N CYS A 94 6.80 -2.84 6.53
CA CYS A 94 7.16 -3.56 7.74
C CYS A 94 6.66 -5.01 7.74
N LYS A 95 7.20 -5.79 8.68
CA LYS A 95 6.70 -7.13 9.02
C LYS A 95 5.20 -7.09 9.31
N GLY A 96 4.43 -7.95 8.64
CA GLY A 96 2.97 -8.00 8.78
C GLY A 96 2.21 -6.93 8.00
N GLY A 97 2.92 -6.08 7.24
CA GLY A 97 2.34 -5.14 6.29
C GLY A 97 1.98 -5.78 4.95
N ALA A 98 1.38 -4.99 4.07
CA ALA A 98 0.91 -5.40 2.74
C ALA A 98 1.44 -4.50 1.63
#